data_AF-A0A2E9YM37-F1
#
_entry.id   AF-A0A2E9YM37-F1
#
_cell.length_a   1.000
_cell.length_b   1.000
_cell.length_c   1.000
_cell.angle_alpha   90.00
_cell.angle_beta   90.00
_cell.angle_gamma   90.00
#
_symmetry.space_group_name_H-M   'P 1'
#
loop_
_entity.id
_entity.type
_entity.pdbx_description
1 polymer ?
#
loop_
_entity_poly.entity_id
_entity_poly.type
_entity_poly.pdbx_seq_one_letter_code
_entity_poly.pdbx_strand_id
1 'polypeptide(L)'
;MKEPKDASCVFSLWQNNSRDCTNYEELLANKVNKKNFYTIAYGNFLNENNAELHVKKLKSVEAIRSINLAIEKIENTRTIKVKRGDSLYKLAKHYSVSVKDIISRNRIKDPQKIRINQKLLIPLEDKYRIISINVEGYNKARKICDDLTKREFICGISSQKK
;
A
#
# COMPACT_ATOMS: atom_id res chain seq x y z
N MET A 1 10.78 19.55 -30.72
CA MET A 1 9.72 20.36 -30.08
C MET A 1 9.77 20.09 -28.59
N LYS A 2 9.82 21.14 -27.75
CA LYS A 2 9.95 21.00 -26.30
C LYS A 2 8.60 20.61 -25.68
N GLU A 3 8.63 19.74 -24.69
CA GLU A 3 7.48 19.40 -23.84
C GLU A 3 6.89 20.67 -23.20
N PRO A 4 5.56 20.78 -23.10
CA PRO A 4 4.92 21.86 -22.34
C PRO A 4 5.25 21.69 -20.85
N LYS A 5 5.53 22.82 -20.17
CA LYS A 5 5.99 22.87 -18.77
C LYS A 5 5.00 22.30 -17.73
N ASP A 6 3.78 21.97 -18.15
CA ASP A 6 2.70 21.50 -17.29
C ASP A 6 2.15 20.12 -17.69
N ALA A 7 2.99 19.26 -18.29
CA ALA A 7 2.60 17.88 -18.57
C ALA A 7 2.64 17.03 -17.28
N SER A 8 1.46 16.70 -16.74
CA SER A 8 1.30 15.79 -15.61
C SER A 8 1.81 14.38 -15.95
N CYS A 9 2.79 13.91 -15.19
CA CYS A 9 3.63 12.72 -15.41
C CYS A 9 2.91 11.34 -15.37
N VAL A 10 1.58 11.29 -15.45
CA VAL A 10 0.81 10.06 -15.16
C VAL A 10 0.79 9.06 -16.34
N PHE A 11 1.26 9.43 -17.53
CA PHE A 11 1.11 8.59 -18.73
C PHE A 11 2.32 8.55 -19.69
N SER A 12 3.55 8.78 -19.23
CA SER A 12 4.70 8.51 -20.11
C SER A 12 4.92 6.99 -20.24
N LEU A 13 4.40 6.43 -21.34
CA LEU A 13 4.69 5.06 -21.79
C LEU A 13 6.06 4.94 -22.47
N TRP A 14 6.88 6.00 -22.46
CA TRP A 14 8.14 6.06 -23.19
C TRP A 14 9.31 6.50 -22.30
N GLN A 15 10.17 5.51 -22.08
CA GLN A 15 11.61 5.59 -21.84
C GLN A 15 12.16 5.79 -20.42
N ASN A 16 12.96 4.78 -20.07
CA ASN A 16 14.03 4.78 -19.09
C ASN A 16 14.92 6.03 -19.21
N ASN A 17 15.31 6.53 -18.04
CA ASN A 17 16.36 7.52 -17.74
C ASN A 17 16.04 9.02 -17.83
N SER A 18 15.92 9.55 -16.61
CA SER A 18 16.52 10.79 -16.09
C SER A 18 15.62 12.01 -15.86
N ARG A 19 15.29 12.11 -14.56
CA ARG A 19 15.24 13.29 -13.68
C ARG A 19 13.88 14.00 -13.59
N ASP A 20 13.27 13.83 -12.42
CA ASP A 20 12.07 14.48 -11.89
C ASP A 20 10.72 13.85 -12.22
N CYS A 21 10.68 12.52 -12.30
CA CYS A 21 9.47 11.77 -11.96
C CYS A 21 9.58 11.41 -10.48
N THR A 22 8.81 12.07 -9.61
CA THR A 22 8.83 11.75 -8.16
C THR A 22 8.58 10.26 -7.98
N ASN A 23 9.59 9.58 -7.45
CA ASN A 23 9.58 8.13 -7.23
C ASN A 23 8.37 7.79 -6.34
N TYR A 24 7.73 6.64 -6.54
CA TYR A 24 6.67 6.14 -5.67
C TYR A 24 7.07 6.22 -4.17
N GLU A 25 8.34 5.97 -3.88
CA GLU A 25 8.95 6.13 -2.56
C GLU A 25 8.97 7.58 -2.06
N GLU A 26 9.11 8.55 -2.96
CA GLU A 26 9.11 9.99 -2.68
C GLU A 26 7.70 10.51 -2.37
N LEU A 27 6.66 9.99 -3.04
CA LEU A 27 5.27 10.27 -2.67
C LEU A 27 4.96 9.74 -1.27
N LEU A 28 5.37 8.51 -0.95
CA LEU A 28 5.19 7.95 0.39
C LEU A 28 6.02 8.69 1.45
N ALA A 29 7.25 9.09 1.14
CA ALA A 29 8.10 9.90 2.01
C ALA A 29 7.53 11.31 2.26
N ASN A 30 6.87 11.88 1.25
CA ASN A 30 6.15 13.16 1.31
C ASN A 30 4.72 13.02 1.83
N LYS A 31 4.37 11.94 2.54
CA LYS A 31 3.12 11.89 3.32
C LYS A 31 3.24 12.95 4.40
N VAL A 32 2.71 14.12 4.11
CA VAL A 32 2.95 15.29 4.93
C VAL A 32 2.14 15.14 6.21
N ASN A 33 2.80 14.96 7.35
CA ASN A 33 2.14 14.97 8.67
C ASN A 33 1.74 16.42 9.04
N LYS A 34 0.85 17.01 8.25
CA LYS A 34 0.27 18.34 8.42
C LYS A 34 -1.18 18.21 8.89
N LYS A 35 -1.55 19.08 9.83
CA LYS A 35 -2.94 19.26 10.25
C LYS A 35 -3.79 19.66 9.03
N ASN A 36 -5.02 19.14 8.96
CA ASN A 36 -6.00 19.38 7.88
C ASN A 36 -5.69 18.69 6.53
N PHE A 37 -4.71 17.78 6.46
CA PHE A 37 -4.52 16.93 5.29
C PHE A 37 -4.99 15.49 5.56
N TYR A 38 -5.50 14.86 4.49
CA TYR A 38 -6.12 13.55 4.55
C TYR A 38 -5.55 12.62 3.48
N THR A 39 -5.47 11.35 3.83
CA THR A 39 -5.22 10.24 2.91
C THR A 39 -6.54 9.54 2.62
N ILE A 40 -6.86 9.40 1.34
CA ILE A 40 -8.02 8.63 0.87
C ILE A 40 -7.51 7.27 0.41
N ALA A 41 -8.15 6.20 0.82
CA ALA A 41 -7.93 4.84 0.37
C ALA A 41 -9.09 4.38 -0.51
N TYR A 42 -8.78 3.76 -1.65
CA TYR A 42 -9.74 3.41 -2.70
C TYR A 42 -9.98 1.90 -2.84
N GLY A 43 -9.38 1.09 -1.97
CA GLY A 43 -9.54 -0.36 -1.95
C GLY A 43 -8.26 -1.11 -1.58
N ASN A 44 -8.42 -2.37 -1.19
CA ASN A 44 -7.32 -3.30 -0.90
C ASN A 44 -7.32 -4.42 -1.95
N PHE A 45 -6.14 -4.81 -2.41
CA PHE A 45 -5.92 -5.75 -3.49
C PHE A 45 -4.88 -6.80 -3.05
N LEU A 46 -5.00 -8.02 -3.57
CA LEU A 46 -4.02 -9.09 -3.30
C LEU A 46 -2.80 -9.02 -4.23
N ASN A 47 -2.91 -8.28 -5.34
CA ASN A 47 -1.88 -8.20 -6.36
C ASN A 47 -1.75 -6.75 -6.86
N GLU A 48 -0.52 -6.30 -7.04
CA GLU A 48 -0.15 -5.02 -7.63
C GLU A 48 -0.80 -4.79 -8.99
N ASN A 49 -0.76 -5.78 -9.89
CA ASN A 49 -1.38 -5.70 -11.22
C ASN A 49 -2.89 -5.45 -11.14
N ASN A 50 -3.56 -6.06 -10.14
CA ASN A 50 -4.98 -5.81 -9.90
C ASN A 50 -5.21 -4.40 -9.38
N ALA A 51 -4.34 -3.90 -8.51
CA ALA A 51 -4.39 -2.51 -8.05
C ALA A 51 -4.17 -1.53 -9.22
N GLU A 52 -3.20 -1.77 -10.11
CA GLU A 52 -2.94 -0.94 -11.30
C GLU A 52 -4.15 -0.88 -12.24
N LEU A 53 -4.80 -2.02 -12.49
CA LEU A 53 -6.03 -2.07 -13.29
C LEU A 53 -7.12 -1.18 -12.68
N HIS A 54 -7.25 -1.19 -11.35
CA HIS A 54 -8.22 -0.34 -10.66
C HIS A 54 -7.81 1.13 -10.64
N VAL A 55 -6.51 1.45 -10.60
CA VAL A 55 -6.02 2.82 -10.79
C VAL A 55 -6.46 3.36 -12.16
N LYS A 56 -6.34 2.57 -13.23
CA LYS A 56 -6.80 2.97 -14.57
C LYS A 56 -8.31 3.25 -14.59
N LYS A 57 -9.11 2.43 -13.92
CA LYS A 57 -10.56 2.65 -13.76
C LYS A 57 -10.87 3.91 -12.93
N LEU A 58 -10.16 4.15 -11.84
CA LEU A 58 -10.35 5.35 -11.01
C LEU A 58 -10.01 6.63 -11.79
N LYS A 59 -8.98 6.58 -12.63
CA LYS A 59 -8.54 7.70 -13.47
C LYS A 59 -9.52 8.06 -14.60
N SER A 60 -10.44 7.17 -14.97
CA SER A 60 -11.51 7.51 -15.91
C SER A 60 -12.63 8.34 -15.28
N VAL A 61 -12.68 8.42 -13.94
CA VAL A 61 -13.62 9.29 -13.22
C VAL A 61 -13.07 10.71 -13.20
N GLU A 62 -13.85 11.67 -13.70
CA GLU A 62 -13.46 13.08 -13.83
C GLU A 62 -12.94 13.67 -12.50
N ALA A 63 -13.60 13.36 -11.38
CA ALA A 63 -13.23 13.84 -10.05
C ALA A 63 -11.84 13.35 -9.57
N ILE A 64 -11.30 12.28 -10.15
CA ILE A 64 -10.06 11.62 -9.71
C ILE A 64 -8.97 11.67 -10.78
N ARG A 65 -9.34 12.08 -12.01
CA ARG A 65 -8.43 12.19 -13.15
C ARG A 65 -7.16 12.97 -12.82
N SER A 66 -7.29 14.09 -12.11
CA SER A 66 -6.17 14.96 -11.69
C SER A 66 -5.57 14.61 -10.32
N ILE A 67 -6.12 13.66 -9.57
CA ILE A 67 -5.61 13.29 -8.24
C ILE A 67 -4.41 12.36 -8.37
N ASN A 68 -3.32 12.64 -7.67
CA ASN A 68 -2.18 11.72 -7.62
C ASN A 68 -2.54 10.49 -6.77
N LEU A 69 -2.47 9.31 -7.40
CA LEU A 69 -2.72 8.02 -6.79
C LEU A 69 -1.41 7.26 -6.62
N ALA A 70 -1.27 6.54 -5.52
CA ALA A 70 -0.16 5.64 -5.24
C ALA A 70 -0.70 4.28 -4.81
N ILE A 71 0.01 3.20 -5.15
CA ILE A 71 -0.35 1.83 -4.73
C ILE A 71 0.53 1.44 -3.55
N GLU A 72 0.09 1.69 -2.33
CA GLU A 72 0.83 1.35 -1.11
C GLU A 72 0.90 -0.18 -0.89
N LYS A 73 2.11 -0.74 -0.80
CA LYS A 73 2.30 -2.12 -0.35
C LYS A 73 2.13 -2.18 1.18
N ILE A 74 1.15 -2.95 1.63
CA ILE A 74 0.85 -3.20 3.03
C ILE A 74 1.44 -4.56 3.39
N GLU A 75 2.53 -4.52 4.17
CA GLU A 75 3.06 -5.73 4.82
C GLU A 75 2.02 -6.25 5.82
N ASN A 76 1.36 -7.34 5.47
CA ASN A 76 0.42 -7.99 6.36
C ASN A 76 1.18 -8.98 7.25
N THR A 77 1.41 -8.62 8.50
CA THR A 77 2.12 -9.51 9.45
C THR A 77 1.21 -9.90 10.60
N ARG A 78 1.23 -11.17 10.96
CA ARG A 78 0.52 -11.68 12.15
C ARG A 78 1.53 -12.05 13.22
N THR A 79 1.36 -11.49 14.43
CA THR A 79 2.15 -11.92 15.58
C THR A 79 1.51 -13.16 16.22
N ILE A 80 2.29 -14.21 16.40
CA ILE A 80 1.89 -15.43 17.13
C ILE A 80 2.85 -15.68 18.29
N LYS A 81 2.43 -16.51 19.25
CA LYS A 81 3.32 -17.08 20.26
C LYS A 81 3.51 -18.56 19.99
N VAL A 82 4.76 -19.01 19.93
CA VAL A 82 5.13 -20.42 19.73
C VAL A 82 4.59 -21.26 20.90
N LYS A 83 3.91 -22.35 20.58
CA LYS A 83 3.38 -23.31 21.54
C LYS A 83 4.20 -24.60 21.52
N ARG A 84 4.00 -25.45 22.54
CA ARG A 84 4.65 -26.78 22.59
C ARG A 84 4.24 -27.59 21.36
N GLY A 85 5.25 -28.09 20.63
CA GLY A 85 5.04 -28.91 19.43
C GLY A 85 4.98 -28.13 18.11
N ASP A 86 5.05 -26.79 18.16
CA ASP A 86 5.22 -25.95 16.97
C ASP A 86 6.61 -26.12 16.38
N SER A 87 6.69 -26.04 15.05
CA SER A 87 7.92 -25.91 14.30
C SER A 87 7.74 -24.86 13.22
N LEU A 88 8.81 -24.24 12.74
CA LEU A 88 8.73 -23.28 11.65
C LEU A 88 8.06 -23.88 10.41
N TYR A 89 8.29 -25.17 10.14
CA TYR A 89 7.62 -25.89 9.04
C TYR A 89 6.11 -26.00 9.22
N LYS A 90 5.64 -26.41 10.42
CA LYS A 90 4.20 -26.50 10.70
C LYS A 90 3.52 -25.13 10.63
N LEU A 91 4.18 -24.10 11.17
CA LEU A 91 3.69 -22.73 11.13
C LEU A 91 3.64 -22.20 9.69
N ALA A 92 4.71 -22.39 8.91
CA ALA A 92 4.76 -22.03 7.49
C ALA A 92 3.62 -22.66 6.69
N LYS A 93 3.41 -23.97 6.86
CA LYS A 93 2.32 -24.70 6.20
C LYS A 93 0.94 -24.20 6.65
N HIS A 94 0.74 -23.95 7.94
CA HIS A 94 -0.55 -23.50 8.47
C HIS A 94 -0.94 -22.11 7.94
N TYR A 95 0.03 -21.22 7.77
CA TYR A 95 -0.20 -19.86 7.30
C TYR A 95 0.00 -19.68 5.79
N SER A 96 0.31 -20.76 5.06
CA SER A 96 0.63 -20.72 3.61
C SER A 96 1.77 -19.76 3.26
N VAL A 97 2.83 -19.74 4.07
CA VAL A 97 4.02 -18.90 3.87
C VAL A 97 5.27 -19.75 3.76
N SER A 98 6.38 -19.21 3.27
CA SER A 98 7.64 -19.97 3.25
C SER A 98 8.34 -19.90 4.62
N VAL A 99 9.03 -21.00 4.98
CA VAL A 99 9.87 -21.03 6.19
C VAL A 99 10.96 -19.94 6.12
N LYS A 100 11.49 -19.68 4.92
CA LYS A 100 12.51 -18.66 4.66
C LYS A 100 12.01 -17.26 5.01
N ASP A 101 10.74 -16.95 4.69
CA ASP A 101 10.15 -15.64 4.99
C ASP A 101 9.92 -15.46 6.49
N ILE A 102 9.49 -16.52 7.20
CA ILE A 102 9.40 -16.47 8.67
C ILE A 102 10.79 -16.23 9.27
N ILE A 103 11.82 -16.93 8.79
CA ILE A 103 13.20 -16.79 9.28
C ILE A 103 13.71 -15.37 9.06
N SER A 104 13.59 -14.85 7.84
CA SER A 104 14.09 -13.51 7.48
C SER A 104 13.37 -12.43 8.28
N ARG A 105 12.03 -12.51 8.40
CA ARG A 105 11.21 -11.50 9.10
C ARG A 105 11.48 -11.44 10.59
N ASN A 106 11.85 -12.58 11.19
CA ASN A 106 12.15 -12.69 12.62
C ASN A 106 13.65 -12.69 12.94
N ARG A 107 14.51 -12.56 11.93
CA ARG A 107 15.98 -12.60 12.06
C ARG A 107 16.46 -13.86 12.82
N ILE A 108 15.84 -15.00 12.54
CA ILE A 108 16.17 -16.27 13.19
C ILE A 108 17.48 -16.79 12.60
N LYS A 109 18.49 -17.01 13.45
CA LYS A 109 19.78 -17.58 13.01
C LYS A 109 19.73 -19.09 12.84
N ASP A 110 19.01 -19.77 13.73
CA ASP A 110 18.90 -21.23 13.75
C ASP A 110 17.40 -21.63 13.73
N PRO A 111 16.90 -22.14 12.59
CA PRO A 111 15.50 -22.52 12.41
C PRO A 111 15.00 -23.59 13.39
N GLN A 112 15.90 -24.39 13.97
CA GLN A 112 15.55 -25.46 14.89
C GLN A 112 15.44 -24.99 16.35
N LYS A 113 15.89 -23.77 16.66
CA LYS A 113 15.96 -23.24 18.04
C LYS A 113 14.84 -22.29 18.42
N ILE A 114 13.65 -22.43 17.84
CA ILE A 114 12.48 -21.66 18.30
C ILE A 114 12.04 -22.13 19.69
N ARG A 115 11.67 -21.20 20.57
CA ARG A 115 11.32 -21.48 21.97
C ARG A 115 9.84 -21.30 22.23
N ILE A 116 9.28 -22.08 23.15
CA ILE A 116 7.91 -21.90 23.63
C ILE A 116 7.74 -20.46 24.17
N ASN A 117 6.59 -19.85 23.92
CA ASN A 117 6.24 -18.45 24.19
C ASN A 117 7.02 -17.39 23.41
N GLN A 118 7.95 -17.79 22.53
CA GLN A 118 8.61 -16.85 21.61
C GLN A 118 7.55 -16.21 20.71
N LYS A 119 7.63 -14.88 20.56
CA LYS A 119 6.81 -14.17 19.59
C LYS A 119 7.43 -14.31 18.20
N LEU A 120 6.62 -14.71 17.23
CA LEU A 120 7.01 -14.76 15.82
C LEU A 120 6.07 -13.90 14.97
N LEU A 121 6.65 -13.13 14.07
CA LEU A 121 5.99 -12.39 13.00
C LEU A 121 5.84 -13.33 11.79
N ILE A 122 4.61 -13.65 11.44
CA ILE A 122 4.30 -14.43 10.25
C ILE A 122 4.00 -13.45 9.13
N PRO A 123 4.84 -13.37 8.07
CA PRO A 123 4.58 -12.53 6.91
C PRO A 123 3.49 -13.19 6.07
N LEU A 124 2.25 -12.74 6.22
CA LEU A 124 1.13 -13.20 5.39
C LEU A 124 1.23 -12.57 4.01
N GLU A 125 0.34 -12.99 3.10
CA GLU A 125 0.25 -12.40 1.77
C GLU A 125 0.18 -10.88 1.84
N ASP A 126 1.10 -10.26 1.08
CA ASP A 126 1.15 -8.82 0.90
C ASP A 126 -0.16 -8.32 0.33
N LYS A 127 -0.62 -7.19 0.86
CA LYS A 127 -1.79 -6.49 0.31
C LYS A 127 -1.33 -5.20 -0.33
N TYR A 128 -2.06 -4.74 -1.32
CA TYR A 128 -1.82 -3.49 -2.01
C TYR A 128 -3.02 -2.60 -1.77
N ARG A 129 -2.79 -1.32 -1.51
CA ARG A 129 -3.86 -0.35 -1.28
C ARG A 129 -3.65 0.86 -2.17
N ILE A 130 -4.68 1.19 -2.94
CA ILE A 130 -4.66 2.43 -3.70
C ILE A 130 -4.96 3.57 -2.73
N ILE A 131 -4.08 4.56 -2.69
CA ILE A 131 -4.23 5.75 -1.86
C ILE A 131 -4.02 7.02 -2.66
N SER A 132 -4.61 8.12 -2.19
CA SER A 132 -4.23 9.47 -2.55
C SER A 132 -3.74 10.16 -1.29
N ILE A 133 -2.61 10.83 -1.38
CA ILE A 133 -2.01 11.57 -0.27
C ILE A 133 -2.29 13.06 -0.43
N ASN A 134 -2.25 13.78 0.70
CA ASN A 134 -2.24 15.25 0.74
C ASN A 134 -3.55 15.90 0.20
N VAL A 135 -4.70 15.28 0.46
CA VAL A 135 -5.99 15.93 0.18
C VAL A 135 -6.27 16.96 1.26
N GLU A 136 -6.27 18.22 0.88
CA GLU A 136 -6.53 19.35 1.78
C GLU A 136 -8.02 19.45 2.14
N GLY A 137 -8.32 19.41 3.44
CA GLY A 137 -9.65 19.60 3.98
C GLY A 137 -10.54 18.36 3.95
N TYR A 138 -11.23 18.10 5.07
CA TYR A 138 -12.13 16.96 5.22
C TYR A 138 -13.29 17.00 4.22
N ASN A 139 -13.88 18.17 3.97
CA ASN A 139 -15.02 18.31 3.06
C ASN A 139 -14.66 17.92 1.62
N LYS A 140 -13.44 18.24 1.17
CA LYS A 140 -12.93 17.86 -0.15
C LYS A 140 -12.74 16.35 -0.23
N ALA A 141 -12.11 15.76 0.79
CA ALA A 141 -11.93 14.31 0.88
C ALA A 141 -13.26 13.55 0.90
N ARG A 142 -14.25 14.08 1.65
CA ARG A 142 -15.60 13.51 1.74
C ARG A 142 -16.32 13.54 0.40
N LYS A 143 -16.30 14.67 -0.30
CA LYS A 143 -16.91 14.80 -1.63
C LYS A 143 -16.34 13.76 -2.62
N ILE A 144 -15.02 13.55 -2.61
CA ILE A 144 -14.38 12.51 -3.43
C ILE A 144 -14.92 11.12 -3.09
N CYS A 145 -15.01 10.78 -1.81
CA CYS A 145 -15.59 9.49 -1.40
C CYS A 145 -17.08 9.35 -1.72
N ASP A 146 -17.87 10.40 -1.59
CA ASP A 146 -19.29 10.39 -1.92
C ASP A 146 -19.51 10.15 -3.42
N ASP A 147 -18.67 10.73 -4.29
CA ASP A 147 -18.74 10.50 -5.74
C ASP A 147 -18.26 9.10 -6.15
N LEU A 148 -17.35 8.51 -5.39
CA LEU A 148 -16.85 7.15 -5.58
C LEU A 148 -17.85 6.07 -5.15
N THR A 149 -18.47 6.26 -4.00
CA THR A 149 -19.43 5.29 -3.44
C THR A 149 -20.68 5.17 -4.30
N LYS A 150 -21.11 6.26 -4.96
CA LYS A 150 -22.15 6.24 -6.01
C LYS A 150 -21.80 5.36 -7.22
N ARG A 151 -20.50 5.12 -7.43
CA ARG A 151 -19.95 4.30 -8.51
C ARG A 151 -19.46 2.94 -7.99
N GLU A 152 -19.96 2.51 -6.83
CA GLU A 152 -19.65 1.23 -6.17
C GLU A 152 -18.19 1.03 -5.77
N PHE A 153 -17.40 2.11 -5.70
CA PHE A 153 -16.04 2.04 -5.17
C PHE A 153 -16.03 2.13 -3.65
N ILE A 154 -15.14 1.37 -3.03
CA ILE A 154 -14.85 1.47 -1.59
C ILE A 154 -13.97 2.70 -1.38
N CYS A 155 -14.35 3.55 -0.42
CA CYS A 155 -13.58 4.75 -0.08
C CYS A 155 -13.41 4.88 1.43
N GLY A 156 -12.19 5.14 1.89
CA GLY A 156 -11.87 5.37 3.30
C GLY A 156 -11.01 6.61 3.48
N ILE A 157 -11.39 7.48 4.42
CA ILE A 157 -10.66 8.72 4.71
C ILE A 157 -9.89 8.55 6.03
N SER A 158 -8.60 8.88 6.02
CA SER A 158 -7.75 8.88 7.20
C SER A 158 -7.05 10.23 7.34
N SER A 159 -7.08 10.80 8.54
CA SER A 159 -6.35 12.04 8.83
C SER A 159 -4.84 11.77 8.86
N GLN A 160 -4.06 12.64 8.24
CA GLN A 160 -2.61 12.67 8.38
C GLN A 160 -2.30 13.35 9.72
N LYS A 161 -2.37 12.58 10.81
CA LYS A 161 -2.04 13.08 12.15
C LYS A 161 -0.54 13.37 12.26
N LYS A 162 -0.22 14.40 13.04
CA LYS A 162 1.12 14.61 13.58
C LYS A 162 1.25 13.82 14.89
#